data_AF-A0A973STF8-F1
#
_entry.id   AF-A0A973STF8-F1
#
_cell.length_a   1.000
_cell.length_b   1.000
_cell.length_c   1.000
_cell.angle_alpha   90.00
_cell.angle_beta   90.00
_cell.angle_gamma   90.00
#
_symmetry.space_group_name_H-M   'P 1'
#
loop_
_entity.id
_entity.type
_entity.pdbx_description
1 polymer ?
#
loop_
_entity_poly.entity_id
_entity_poly.type
_entity_poly.pdbx_seq_one_letter_code
_entity_poly.pdbx_strand_id
1 'polypeptide(L)'
;MLVIVGYMVTATAGLPDREQGLATGLASMSQQVGITMGTPIMSAIVTATTGGAVTAGAILHGVTVAVVANAALVLVGVLVATFFLRPAAR
;
A
#
# COMPACT_ATOMS: atom_id res chain seq x y z
N MET A 1 -10.20 -10.16 4.20
CA MET A 1 -11.43 -9.38 3.88
C MET A 1 -11.65 -8.22 4.84
N LEU A 2 -11.52 -8.42 6.17
CA LEU A 2 -11.73 -7.37 7.17
C LEU A 2 -11.03 -6.04 6.87
N VAL A 3 -9.74 -6.07 6.49
CA VAL A 3 -8.96 -4.84 6.23
C VAL A 3 -9.43 -4.08 4.99
N ILE A 4 -9.78 -4.79 3.91
CA ILE A 4 -10.26 -4.18 2.66
C ILE A 4 -11.63 -3.54 2.89
N VAL A 5 -12.53 -4.25 3.57
CA VAL A 5 -13.87 -3.74 3.90
C VAL A 5 -13.76 -2.56 4.86
N GLY A 6 -12.94 -2.68 5.91
CA GLY A 6 -12.71 -1.61 6.89
C GLY A 6 -12.20 -0.34 6.22
N TYR A 7 -11.18 -0.45 5.37
CA TYR A 7 -10.68 0.68 4.57
C TYR A 7 -11.79 1.35 3.76
N MET A 8 -12.58 0.57 3.03
CA MET A 8 -13.61 1.13 2.16
C MET A 8 -14.71 1.83 2.95
N VAL A 9 -15.13 1.24 4.08
CA VAL A 9 -16.09 1.86 5.01
C VAL A 9 -15.53 3.17 5.57
N THR A 10 -14.27 3.18 6.00
CA THR A 10 -13.62 4.42 6.50
C THR A 10 -13.53 5.50 5.42
N ALA A 11 -13.32 5.13 4.16
CA ALA A 11 -13.20 6.08 3.06
C ALA A 11 -14.53 6.70 2.61
N THR A 12 -15.68 6.07 2.88
CA THR A 12 -17.00 6.53 2.40
C THR A 12 -17.96 6.94 3.52
N ALA A 13 -17.75 6.50 4.76
CA ALA A 13 -18.65 6.81 5.86
C ALA A 13 -18.66 8.31 6.20
N GLY A 14 -19.87 8.86 6.39
CA GLY A 14 -20.06 10.26 6.81
C GLY A 14 -20.02 11.29 5.67
N LEU A 15 -19.82 10.85 4.41
CA LEU A 15 -19.88 11.73 3.25
C LEU A 15 -21.33 11.97 2.76
N PRO A 16 -21.63 13.14 2.16
CA PRO A 16 -22.89 13.36 1.45
C PRO A 16 -23.08 12.36 0.30
N ASP A 17 -24.33 11.96 0.03
CA ASP A 17 -24.66 10.94 -0.99
C ASP A 17 -24.07 11.23 -2.38
N ARG A 18 -24.03 12.51 -2.77
CA ARG A 18 -23.47 12.95 -4.06
C ARG A 18 -21.95 12.71 -4.19
N GLU A 19 -21.24 12.52 -3.08
CA GLU A 19 -19.78 12.38 -3.02
C GLU A 19 -19.33 10.93 -2.81
N GLN A 20 -20.24 10.02 -2.45
CA GLN A 20 -19.90 8.61 -2.18
C GLN A 20 -19.31 7.89 -3.39
N GLY A 21 -19.85 8.17 -4.59
CA GLY A 21 -19.34 7.62 -5.85
C GLY A 21 -17.91 8.11 -6.15
N LEU A 22 -17.64 9.39 -5.88
CA LEU A 22 -16.30 9.96 -6.02
C LEU A 22 -15.32 9.33 -5.02
N ALA A 23 -15.68 9.23 -3.74
CA ALA A 23 -14.83 8.63 -2.73
C ALA A 23 -14.48 7.16 -3.06
N THR A 24 -15.48 6.39 -3.48
CA THR A 24 -15.28 5.00 -3.93
C THR A 24 -14.37 4.93 -5.17
N GLY A 25 -14.58 5.84 -6.13
CA GLY A 25 -13.75 5.95 -7.33
C GLY A 25 -12.29 6.26 -7.00
N LEU A 26 -12.05 7.29 -6.18
CA LEU A 26 -10.70 7.67 -5.72
C LEU A 26 -10.01 6.53 -4.97
N ALA A 27 -10.73 5.88 -4.06
CA ALA A 27 -10.21 4.75 -3.28
C ALA A 27 -9.86 3.55 -4.17
N SER A 28 -10.67 3.25 -5.18
CA SER A 28 -10.46 2.14 -6.11
C SER A 28 -9.34 2.43 -7.11
N MET A 29 -9.28 3.65 -7.64
CA MET A 29 -8.21 4.08 -8.55
C MET A 29 -6.85 4.08 -7.84
N SER A 30 -6.79 4.54 -6.59
CA SER A 30 -5.58 4.48 -5.77
C SER A 30 -5.11 3.03 -5.57
N GLN A 31 -6.03 2.10 -5.32
CA GLN A 31 -5.70 0.67 -5.23
C GLN A 31 -5.18 0.12 -6.56
N GLN A 32 -5.80 0.47 -7.69
CA GLN A 32 -5.34 0.01 -9.00
C GLN A 32 -3.92 0.49 -9.29
N VAL A 33 -3.64 1.78 -9.07
CA VAL A 33 -2.29 2.35 -9.18
C VAL A 33 -1.30 1.61 -8.28
N GLY A 34 -1.68 1.36 -7.02
CA GLY A 34 -0.86 0.60 -6.07
C GLY A 34 -0.57 -0.83 -6.53
N ILE A 35 -1.55 -1.55 -7.07
CA ILE A 35 -1.40 -2.93 -7.56
C ILE A 35 -0.50 -2.97 -8.80
N THR A 36 -0.74 -2.07 -9.76
CA THR A 36 0.03 -2.00 -11.00
C THR A 36 1.50 -1.71 -10.74
N MET A 37 1.82 -0.80 -9.81
CA MET A 37 3.22 -0.47 -9.49
C MET A 37 3.85 -1.41 -8.46
N GLY A 38 3.07 -1.96 -7.53
CA GLY A 38 3.60 -2.79 -6.44
C GLY A 38 4.32 -4.04 -6.93
N THR A 39 3.73 -4.75 -7.90
CA THR A 39 4.31 -5.99 -8.45
C THR A 39 5.70 -5.78 -9.07
N PRO A 40 5.91 -4.84 -10.02
CA PRO A 40 7.24 -4.61 -10.59
C PRO A 40 8.25 -4.08 -9.57
N ILE A 41 7.83 -3.23 -8.61
CA ILE A 41 8.72 -2.73 -7.55
C ILE A 41 9.24 -3.88 -6.67
N MET A 42 8.34 -4.74 -6.18
CA MET A 42 8.73 -5.87 -5.34
C MET A 42 9.60 -6.85 -6.12
N SER A 43 9.27 -7.10 -7.38
CA SER A 43 10.08 -7.95 -8.27
C SER A 43 11.48 -7.39 -8.44
N ALA A 44 11.62 -6.08 -8.66
CA ALA A 44 12.92 -5.42 -8.76
C ALA A 44 13.76 -5.57 -7.47
N ILE A 45 13.14 -5.45 -6.29
CA ILE A 45 13.82 -5.65 -5.00
C ILE A 45 14.31 -7.10 -4.87
N VAL A 46 13.47 -8.09 -5.19
CA VAL A 46 13.86 -9.51 -5.16
C VAL A 46 15.00 -9.78 -6.15
N THR A 47 14.92 -9.28 -7.38
CA THR A 47 15.98 -9.46 -8.38
C THR A 47 17.28 -8.79 -7.96
N ALA A 48 17.24 -7.58 -7.40
CA ALA A 48 18.42 -6.87 -6.95
C ALA A 48 19.11 -7.57 -5.77
N THR A 49 18.34 -8.15 -4.85
CA THR A 49 18.85 -8.82 -3.64
C THR A 49 19.36 -10.23 -3.91
N THR A 50 18.77 -10.94 -4.87
CA THR A 50 19.21 -12.29 -5.27
C THR A 50 20.48 -12.27 -6.12
N GLY A 51 20.81 -11.15 -6.79
CA GLY A 51 22.00 -11.03 -7.63
C GLY A 51 22.04 -12.04 -8.79
N GLY A 52 20.87 -12.53 -9.23
CA GLY A 52 20.74 -13.56 -10.27
C GLY A 52 20.77 -15.01 -9.75
N ALA A 53 20.96 -15.23 -8.45
CA ALA A 53 20.88 -16.57 -7.87
C ALA A 53 19.43 -17.05 -7.75
N VAL A 54 19.17 -18.30 -8.16
CA VAL A 54 17.82 -18.92 -8.13
C VAL A 54 17.71 -20.05 -7.09
N THR A 55 18.61 -20.07 -6.11
CA THR A 55 18.54 -21.04 -5.02
C THR A 55 17.41 -20.69 -4.05
N ALA A 56 16.86 -21.70 -3.37
CA ALA A 56 15.78 -21.49 -2.39
C ALA A 56 16.17 -20.47 -1.30
N GLY A 57 17.43 -20.49 -0.83
CA GLY A 57 17.93 -19.53 0.15
C GLY A 57 17.99 -18.10 -0.38
N ALA A 58 18.45 -17.90 -1.62
CA ALA A 58 18.49 -16.59 -2.25
C ALA A 58 17.08 -16.02 -2.44
N ILE A 59 16.14 -16.84 -2.92
CA ILE A 59 14.74 -16.44 -3.12
C ILE A 59 14.09 -16.07 -1.77
N LEU A 60 14.26 -16.89 -0.73
CA LEU A 60 13.72 -16.60 0.60
C LEU A 60 14.26 -15.27 1.15
N HIS A 61 15.56 -15.04 1.00
CA HIS A 61 16.18 -13.79 1.42
C HIS A 61 15.61 -12.61 0.65
N GLY A 62 15.55 -12.68 -0.68
CA GLY A 62 15.05 -11.59 -1.52
C GLY A 62 13.58 -11.26 -1.25
N VAL A 63 12.72 -12.27 -1.10
CA VAL A 63 11.31 -12.08 -0.74
C VAL A 63 11.19 -11.46 0.66
N THR A 64 12.00 -11.89 1.62
CA THR A 64 12.01 -11.31 2.97
C THR A 64 12.39 -9.83 2.92
N VAL A 65 13.42 -9.47 2.16
CA VAL A 65 13.81 -8.06 1.97
C VAL A 65 12.68 -7.25 1.32
N ALA A 66 12.02 -7.79 0.29
CA ALA A 66 10.88 -7.13 -0.34
C ALA A 66 9.71 -6.89 0.64
N VAL A 67 9.39 -7.87 1.49
CA VAL A 67 8.35 -7.72 2.53
C VAL A 67 8.73 -6.65 3.56
N VAL A 68 9.98 -6.65 4.02
CA VAL A 68 10.47 -5.61 4.95
C VAL A 68 10.43 -4.22 4.32
N ALA A 69 10.82 -4.09 3.05
CA ALA A 69 10.73 -2.83 2.31
C ALA A 69 9.27 -2.35 2.18
N ASN A 70 8.33 -3.24 1.88
CA ASN A 70 6.91 -2.92 1.83
C ASN A 70 6.36 -2.47 3.20
N ALA A 71 6.74 -3.17 4.27
CA ALA A 71 6.36 -2.79 5.63
C ALA A 71 6.89 -1.40 6.00
N ALA A 72 8.14 -1.09 5.64
CA ALA A 72 8.72 0.23 5.83
C ALA A 72 7.97 1.30 5.03
N LEU A 73 7.60 1.02 3.77
CA LEU A 73 6.81 1.94 2.94
C LEU A 73 5.44 2.25 3.57
N VAL A 74 4.74 1.23 4.08
CA VAL A 74 3.47 1.43 4.78
C VAL A 74 3.67 2.28 6.04
N LEU A 75 4.71 2.01 6.82
CA LEU A 75 5.01 2.79 8.02
C LEU A 75 5.29 4.27 7.68
N VAL A 76 6.07 4.53 6.64
CA VAL A 76 6.31 5.90 6.13
C VAL A 76 4.99 6.55 5.73
N GLY A 77 4.11 5.85 5.01
CA GLY A 77 2.78 6.36 4.64
C GLY A 77 1.94 6.74 5.85
N VAL A 78 1.93 5.90 6.89
CA VAL A 78 1.23 6.18 8.16
C VAL A 78 1.81 7.42 8.85
N LEU A 79 3.14 7.54 8.92
CA LEU A 79 3.79 8.69 9.52
C LEU A 79 3.45 9.97 8.74
N VAL A 80 3.56 9.95 7.40
CA VAL A 80 3.19 11.08 6.54
C VAL A 80 1.73 11.48 6.74
N ALA A 81 0.79 10.53 6.70
CA ALA A 81 -0.62 10.83 6.93
C ALA A 81 -0.86 11.41 8.33
N THR A 82 -0.21 10.85 9.35
CA THR A 82 -0.37 11.31 10.75
C THR A 82 0.20 12.71 10.97
N PHE A 83 1.34 13.05 10.36
CA PHE A 83 1.97 14.36 10.56
C PHE A 83 1.37 15.46 9.68
N PHE A 84 0.92 15.13 8.46
CA PHE A 84 0.51 16.15 7.46
C PHE A 84 -1.00 16.22 7.21
N LEU A 85 -1.77 15.18 7.52
CA LEU A 85 -3.23 15.15 7.27
C LEU A 85 -4.06 15.25 8.56
N ARG A 86 -3.44 15.49 9.71
CA ARG A 86 -4.16 15.78 10.95
C ARG A 86 -5.00 17.04 10.79
N PRO A 87 -6.34 16.97 10.92
CA PRO A 87 -7.16 18.17 10.99
C PRO A 87 -6.71 19.00 12.20
N ALA A 88 -6.49 20.29 12.02
CA ALA A 88 -6.43 21.21 13.16
C ALA A 88 -7.76 21.03 13.91
N ALA A 89 -7.68 20.59 15.17
CA ALA A 89 -8.85 20.40 16.02
C ALA A 89 -9.75 21.64 15.91
N ARG A 90 -10.93 21.48 15.32
CA ARG A 90 -12.02 22.46 15.34
C ARG A 90 -13.12 21.90 16.21
#